data_AF-M3HIK3-F1
#
_entry.id   AF-M3HIK3-F1
#
_cell.length_a   1.000
_cell.length_b   1.000
_cell.length_c   1.000
_cell.angle_alpha   90.00
_cell.angle_beta   90.00
_cell.angle_gamma   90.00
#
_symmetry.space_group_name_H-M   'P 1'
#
loop_
_entity.id
_entity.type
_entity.pdbx_description
1 polymer ?
#
loop_
_entity_poly.entity_id
_entity_poly.type
_entity_poly.pdbx_seq_one_letter_code
_entity_poly.pdbx_strand_id
1 'polypeptide(L)'
;MRITHDYLIEKNYIKSMALGGMVSLTLAGVEKIENVKQNPNTDIGDFPAYNITFINSTITNSGVQIGTSNSQQTIINADSIVLDWLKELSGKIDQLSIPVSDQSKLREEIKEVEVLLGTEETKKVNI
;
A
#
# COMPACT_ATOMS: atom_id res chain seq x y z
N MET A 1 -18.38 -3.80 -14.83
CA MET A 1 -19.57 -3.49 -14.00
C MET A 1 -19.08 -3.08 -12.61
N ARG A 2 -19.58 -1.99 -12.04
CA ARG A 2 -19.14 -1.51 -10.71
C ARG A 2 -20.13 -2.03 -9.66
N ILE A 3 -19.64 -2.77 -8.67
CA ILE A 3 -20.46 -3.23 -7.53
C ILE A 3 -20.75 -2.00 -6.66
N THR A 4 -22.01 -1.59 -6.60
CA THR A 4 -22.48 -0.46 -5.79
C THR A 4 -23.37 -0.92 -4.63
N HIS A 5 -23.64 -0.02 -3.69
CA HIS A 5 -24.59 -0.28 -2.61
C HIS A 5 -25.97 -0.72 -3.14
N ASP A 6 -26.50 0.01 -4.13
CA ASP A 6 -27.78 -0.29 -4.76
C ASP A 6 -27.79 -1.65 -5.45
N TYR A 7 -26.68 -2.01 -6.09
CA TYR A 7 -26.52 -3.33 -6.72
C TYR A 7 -26.62 -4.48 -5.71
N LEU A 8 -25.97 -4.33 -4.55
CA LEU A 8 -26.00 -5.35 -3.49
C LEU A 8 -27.41 -5.47 -2.85
N ILE A 9 -28.18 -4.38 -2.82
CA ILE A 9 -29.59 -4.38 -2.40
C ILE A 9 -30.46 -5.07 -3.46
N GLU A 10 -30.29 -4.73 -4.74
CA GLU A 10 -31.02 -5.33 -5.87
C GLU A 10 -30.82 -6.85 -5.91
N LYS A 11 -29.59 -7.31 -5.68
CA LYS A 11 -29.24 -8.73 -5.59
C LYS A 11 -29.63 -9.39 -4.27
N ASN A 12 -30.24 -8.66 -3.34
CA ASN A 12 -30.64 -9.13 -2.02
C ASN A 12 -29.46 -9.74 -1.23
N TYR A 13 -28.23 -9.27 -1.45
CA TYR A 13 -27.07 -9.66 -0.64
C TYR A 13 -26.97 -8.86 0.65
N ILE A 14 -27.49 -7.62 0.63
CA ILE A 14 -27.58 -6.76 1.80
C ILE A 14 -28.98 -6.18 1.95
N LYS A 15 -29.32 -5.76 3.17
CA LYS A 15 -30.51 -4.97 3.48
C LYS A 15 -30.11 -3.69 4.20
N SER A 16 -30.64 -2.57 3.72
CA SER A 16 -30.48 -1.29 4.40
C SER A 16 -31.37 -1.24 5.64
N MET A 17 -30.81 -0.84 6.77
CA MET A 17 -31.56 -0.66 8.02
C MET A 17 -31.79 0.83 8.28
N ALA A 18 -33.03 1.18 8.64
CA ALA A 18 -33.48 2.57 8.73
C ALA A 18 -32.78 3.41 9.82
N LEU A 19 -32.05 2.80 10.76
CA LEU A 19 -31.37 3.50 11.85
C LEU A 19 -29.87 3.63 11.56
N GLY A 20 -29.45 4.83 11.16
CA GLY A 20 -28.04 5.25 11.21
C GLY A 20 -27.15 4.78 10.06
N GLY A 21 -27.71 4.44 8.89
CA GLY A 21 -26.92 4.00 7.73
C GLY A 21 -26.29 2.61 7.90
N MET A 22 -26.85 1.81 8.81
CA MET A 22 -26.40 0.44 9.03
C MET A 22 -26.89 -0.48 7.91
N VAL A 23 -26.05 -1.45 7.56
CA VAL A 23 -26.31 -2.45 6.53
C VAL A 23 -26.22 -3.83 7.17
N SER A 24 -27.21 -4.68 6.91
CA SER A 24 -27.21 -6.08 7.35
C SER A 24 -26.97 -7.02 6.18
N LEU A 25 -26.19 -8.08 6.39
CA LEU A 25 -26.01 -9.16 5.42
C LEU A 25 -27.23 -10.08 5.44
N THR A 26 -27.74 -10.44 4.27
CA THR A 26 -28.77 -11.49 4.15
C THR A 26 -28.12 -12.87 4.16
N LEU A 27 -28.92 -13.92 4.30
CA LEU A 27 -28.45 -15.30 4.15
C LEU A 27 -27.78 -15.51 2.78
N ALA A 28 -28.37 -15.00 1.70
CA ALA A 28 -27.81 -15.08 0.35
C ALA A 28 -26.46 -14.34 0.24
N GLY A 29 -26.30 -13.21 0.94
CA GLY A 29 -25.03 -12.50 1.02
C GLY A 29 -23.95 -13.31 1.75
N VAL A 30 -24.30 -13.95 2.87
CA VAL A 30 -23.39 -14.82 3.62
C VAL A 30 -22.97 -16.03 2.80
N GLU A 31 -23.91 -16.72 2.16
CA GLU A 31 -23.62 -17.87 1.28
C GLU A 31 -22.71 -17.48 0.13
N LYS A 32 -22.92 -16.30 -0.47
CA LYS A 32 -22.05 -15.79 -1.54
C LYS A 32 -20.63 -15.54 -1.04
N ILE A 33 -20.45 -14.94 0.15
CA ILE A 33 -19.14 -14.71 0.76
C ILE A 33 -18.41 -16.03 1.04
N GLU A 34 -19.09 -17.00 1.65
CA GLU A 34 -18.48 -18.30 1.96
C GLU A 34 -18.12 -19.07 0.68
N ASN A 35 -18.93 -18.95 -0.38
CA ASN A 35 -18.60 -19.53 -1.68
C ASN A 35 -17.32 -18.92 -2.29
N VAL A 36 -17.15 -17.59 -2.23
CA VAL A 36 -15.91 -16.91 -2.68
C VAL A 36 -14.72 -17.42 -1.87
N LYS A 37 -14.88 -17.50 -0.55
CA LYS A 37 -13.82 -17.92 0.36
C LYS A 37 -13.36 -19.34 0.10
N GLN A 38 -14.27 -20.24 -0.25
CA GLN A 38 -13.95 -21.63 -0.63
C GLN A 38 -13.36 -21.73 -2.05
N ASN A 39 -13.69 -20.79 -2.95
CA ASN A 39 -13.30 -20.83 -4.36
C ASN A 39 -12.72 -19.50 -4.86
N PRO A 40 -11.65 -18.96 -4.25
CA PRO A 40 -11.19 -17.59 -4.47
C PRO A 40 -10.73 -17.29 -5.90
N ASN A 41 -10.28 -18.31 -6.63
CA ASN A 41 -9.77 -18.17 -8.01
C ASN A 41 -10.84 -18.44 -9.08
N THR A 42 -12.09 -18.65 -8.67
CA THR A 42 -13.19 -18.92 -9.60
C THR A 42 -13.97 -17.63 -9.83
N ASP A 43 -14.20 -17.28 -11.09
CA ASP A 43 -15.11 -16.19 -11.43
C ASP A 43 -16.54 -16.61 -11.06
N ILE A 44 -17.10 -15.94 -10.07
CA ILE A 44 -18.44 -16.19 -9.55
C ILE A 44 -19.46 -15.16 -10.06
N GLY A 45 -19.17 -14.55 -11.21
CA GLY A 45 -20.05 -13.69 -11.99
C GLY A 45 -20.10 -12.25 -11.50
N ASP A 46 -20.69 -12.05 -10.31
CA ASP A 46 -20.89 -10.70 -9.75
C ASP A 46 -19.62 -10.14 -9.12
N PHE A 47 -18.71 -11.02 -8.69
CA PHE A 47 -17.41 -10.69 -8.13
C PHE A 47 -16.36 -11.32 -9.04
N PRO A 48 -15.57 -10.53 -9.78
CA PRO A 48 -14.51 -11.09 -10.61
C PRO A 48 -13.54 -11.86 -9.73
N ALA A 49 -12.89 -12.89 -10.30
CA ALA A 49 -11.83 -13.60 -9.60
C ALA A 49 -10.75 -12.60 -9.18
N TYR A 50 -10.70 -12.30 -7.89
CA TYR A 50 -9.61 -11.56 -7.29
C TYR A 50 -8.55 -12.58 -6.92
N ASN A 51 -7.30 -12.36 -7.32
CA ASN A 51 -6.18 -13.05 -6.69
C ASN A 51 -6.10 -12.56 -5.24
N ILE A 52 -6.86 -13.20 -4.36
CA ILE A 52 -6.78 -12.98 -2.92
C ILE A 52 -5.52 -13.71 -2.48
N THR A 53 -4.39 -13.02 -2.54
CA THR A 53 -3.14 -13.51 -1.96
C THR A 53 -3.29 -13.49 -0.45
N PHE A 54 -3.60 -14.64 0.15
CA PHE A 54 -3.48 -14.83 1.60
C PHE A 54 -2.00 -14.87 1.96
N ILE A 55 -1.44 -13.71 2.31
CA ILE A 55 -0.07 -13.61 2.81
C ILE A 55 -0.10 -13.98 4.29
N ASN A 56 0.15 -15.26 4.58
CA ASN A 56 0.19 -15.79 5.95
C ASN A 56 1.58 -15.60 6.61
N SER A 57 2.29 -14.54 6.25
CA SER A 57 3.68 -14.28 6.65
C SER A 57 3.90 -12.80 6.94
N THR A 58 4.90 -12.49 7.76
CA THR A 58 5.32 -11.12 8.06
C THR A 58 5.65 -10.37 6.78
N ILE A 59 4.89 -9.31 6.49
CA ILE A 59 5.15 -8.42 5.36
C ILE A 59 6.15 -7.36 5.82
N THR A 60 7.33 -7.33 5.20
CA THR A 60 8.32 -6.26 5.36
C THR A 60 8.39 -5.44 4.07
N ASN A 61 8.61 -4.12 4.18
CA ASN A 61 8.76 -3.19 3.05
C ASN A 61 7.60 -3.17 2.02
N SER A 62 6.35 -3.26 2.48
CA SER A 62 5.16 -3.05 1.64
C SER A 62 4.32 -1.89 2.18
N GLY A 63 3.71 -1.12 1.27
CA GLY A 63 2.71 -0.10 1.64
C GLY A 63 1.38 -0.68 2.13
N VAL A 64 1.21 -2.01 2.08
CA VAL A 64 0.00 -2.71 2.55
C VAL A 64 0.21 -3.23 3.96
N GLN A 65 -0.57 -2.72 4.92
CA GLN A 65 -0.54 -3.15 6.32
C GLN A 65 -1.63 -4.20 6.60
N ILE A 66 -1.24 -5.31 7.22
CA ILE A 66 -2.18 -6.32 7.73
C ILE A 66 -2.14 -6.27 9.25
N GLY A 67 -3.22 -5.76 9.85
CA GLY A 67 -3.37 -5.69 11.31
C GLY A 67 -3.83 -7.03 11.89
N THR A 68 -3.11 -7.54 12.89
CA THR A 68 -3.53 -8.60 13.81
C THR A 68 -3.55 -8.03 15.22
N SER A 69 -4.16 -8.74 16.19
CA SER A 69 -4.30 -8.29 17.58
C SER A 69 -2.97 -7.97 18.29
N ASN A 70 -1.85 -8.49 17.76
CA ASN A 70 -0.50 -8.27 18.30
C ASN A 70 0.43 -7.57 17.29
N SER A 71 -0.11 -7.01 16.20
CA SER A 71 0.73 -6.32 15.21
C SER A 71 1.34 -5.07 15.83
N GLN A 72 2.67 -5.05 15.94
CA GLN A 72 3.42 -3.84 16.22
C GLN A 72 3.83 -3.22 14.89
N GLN A 73 3.39 -2.00 14.63
CA GLN A 73 3.86 -1.22 13.51
C GLN A 73 5.25 -0.70 13.88
N THR A 74 6.31 -1.37 13.41
CA THR A 74 7.63 -0.76 13.41
C THR A 74 7.70 0.15 12.20
N ILE A 75 7.59 1.46 12.42
CA ILE A 75 8.02 2.45 11.44
C ILE A 75 9.54 2.31 11.39
N ILE A 76 10.03 1.52 10.45
CA ILE A 76 11.43 1.63 10.05
C ILE A 76 11.47 2.93 9.26
N ASN A 77 12.05 3.99 9.84
CA ASN A 77 12.46 5.15 9.06
C ASN A 77 13.56 4.68 8.09
N ALA A 78 13.16 4.07 6.99
CA ALA A 78 14.05 3.69 5.89
C ALA A 78 14.83 4.92 5.41
N ASP A 79 14.22 6.09 5.55
CA ASP A 79 14.80 7.39 5.22
C ASP A 79 16.10 7.64 5.99
N SER A 80 16.22 7.27 7.27
CA SER A 80 17.45 7.54 8.02
C SER A 80 18.61 6.64 7.58
N ILE A 81 18.34 5.36 7.30
CA ILE A 81 19.36 4.41 6.84
C ILE A 81 19.87 4.80 5.44
N VAL A 82 18.95 5.19 4.55
CA VAL A 82 19.30 5.62 3.20
C VAL A 82 20.05 6.95 3.23
N LEU A 83 19.63 7.92 4.06
CA LEU A 83 20.33 9.19 4.23
C LEU A 83 21.75 9.01 4.81
N ASP A 84 21.92 8.12 5.77
CA ASP A 84 23.23 7.84 6.36
C ASP A 84 24.17 7.17 5.34
N TRP A 85 23.64 6.25 4.52
CA TRP A 85 24.40 5.66 3.43
C TRP A 85 24.76 6.66 2.33
N LEU A 86 23.84 7.57 1.96
CA LEU A 86 24.10 8.63 0.97
C LEU A 86 25.18 9.60 1.44
N LYS A 87 25.19 9.96 2.73
CA LYS A 87 26.25 10.77 3.34
C LYS A 87 27.59 10.06 3.29
N GLU A 88 27.63 8.77 3.62
CA GLU A 88 28.85 7.97 3.55
C GLU A 88 29.37 7.88 2.11
N LEU A 89 28.48 7.64 1.14
CA LEU A 89 28.82 7.58 -0.27
C LEU A 89 29.39 8.93 -0.74
N SER A 90 28.71 10.05 -0.44
CA SER A 90 29.13 11.41 -0.80
C SER A 90 30.55 11.76 -0.30
N GLY A 91 30.89 11.29 0.91
CA GLY A 91 32.23 11.45 1.50
C GLY A 91 33.33 10.57 0.89
N LYS A 92 32.95 9.53 0.12
CA LYS A 92 33.88 8.59 -0.52
C LYS A 92 33.95 8.71 -2.03
N ILE A 93 33.17 9.60 -2.67
CA ILE A 93 33.14 9.76 -4.14
C ILE A 93 34.54 10.02 -4.71
N ASP A 94 35.34 10.84 -4.05
CA ASP A 94 36.69 11.18 -4.53
C ASP A 94 37.67 9.99 -4.44
N GLN A 95 37.29 8.94 -3.71
CA GLN A 95 38.03 7.67 -3.57
C GLN A 95 37.55 6.61 -4.57
N LEU A 96 36.43 6.85 -5.26
CA LEU A 96 35.94 5.96 -6.30
C LEU A 96 36.81 6.11 -7.54
N SER A 97 37.26 4.98 -8.09
CA SER A 97 38.01 4.94 -9.37
C SER A 97 37.08 5.15 -10.58
N ILE A 98 36.32 6.26 -10.58
CA ILE A 98 35.41 6.66 -11.65
C ILE A 98 35.85 8.02 -12.23
N PRO A 99 35.52 8.32 -13.50
CA PRO A 99 35.82 9.61 -14.13
C PRO A 99 35.27 10.80 -13.35
N VAL A 100 35.98 11.94 -13.36
CA VAL A 100 35.56 13.16 -12.65
C VAL A 100 34.18 13.66 -13.12
N SER A 101 33.84 13.50 -14.41
CA SER A 101 32.51 13.77 -14.94
C SER A 101 31.41 12.97 -14.24
N ASP A 102 31.71 11.71 -13.93
CA ASP A 102 30.76 10.77 -13.33
C ASP A 102 30.67 10.99 -11.82
N GLN A 103 31.76 11.47 -11.19
CA GLN A 103 31.75 11.94 -9.79
C GLN A 103 30.83 13.16 -9.63
N SER A 104 30.92 14.15 -10.52
CA SER A 104 30.05 15.33 -10.51
C SER A 104 28.58 14.94 -10.67
N LYS A 105 28.29 14.04 -11.63
CA LYS A 105 26.94 13.54 -11.85
C LYS A 105 26.39 12.75 -10.66
N LEU A 106 27.21 11.89 -10.06
CA LEU A 106 26.82 11.13 -8.86
C LEU A 106 26.50 12.05 -7.67
N ARG A 107 27.22 13.16 -7.50
CA ARG A 107 26.93 14.16 -6.46
C ARG A 107 25.57 14.85 -6.69
N GLU A 108 25.22 15.12 -7.93
CA GLU A 108 23.91 15.69 -8.28
C GLU A 108 22.78 14.70 -8.01
N GLU A 109 22.93 13.44 -8.43
CA GLU A 109 21.95 12.37 -8.20
C GLU A 109 21.74 12.10 -6.70
N ILE A 110 22.81 12.09 -5.89
CA ILE A 110 22.70 11.97 -4.42
C ILE A 110 21.88 13.11 -3.84
N LYS A 111 22.13 14.35 -4.29
CA LYS A 111 21.42 15.54 -3.79
C LYS A 111 19.93 15.51 -4.16
N GLU A 112 19.58 15.01 -5.34
CA GLU A 112 18.17 14.84 -5.73
C GLU A 112 17.46 13.83 -4.83
N VAL A 113 18.12 12.71 -4.51
CA VAL A 113 17.56 11.69 -3.60
C VAL A 113 17.44 12.23 -2.17
N GLU A 114 18.44 12.96 -1.67
CA GLU A 114 18.37 13.62 -0.35
C GLU A 114 17.20 14.62 -0.26
N VAL A 115 16.93 15.38 -1.33
CA VAL A 115 15.77 16.28 -1.40
C VAL A 115 14.45 15.50 -1.36
N LEU A 116 14.33 14.43 -2.15
CA LEU A 116 13.14 13.58 -2.17
C LEU A 116 12.85 12.93 -0.81
N LEU A 117 13.89 12.51 -0.10
CA LEU A 117 13.80 11.92 1.23
C LEU A 117 13.58 12.98 2.34
N GLY A 118 13.98 14.22 2.12
CA GLY A 118 13.84 15.33 3.06
C GLY A 118 12.53 16.12 2.96
N THR A 119 11.72 15.93 1.91
CA THR A 119 10.48 16.67 1.69
C THR A 119 9.21 15.92 2.14
N GLU A 120 9.03 15.75 3.45
CA GLU A 120 7.73 16.02 4.08
C GLU A 120 7.76 17.45 4.63
N GLU A 121 7.73 18.46 3.76
CA GLU A 121 7.28 19.85 4.04
C GLU A 121 7.73 20.76 2.89
N THR A 122 6.84 21.01 1.91
CA THR A 122 6.64 22.29 1.19
C THR A 122 5.76 22.11 -0.06
N LYS A 123 4.49 21.79 0.17
CA LYS A 123 3.41 22.34 -0.65
C LYS A 123 2.34 22.94 0.26
N LYS A 124 2.69 24.05 0.94
CA LYS A 124 1.67 25.04 1.27
C LYS A 124 1.25 25.68 -0.05
N VAL A 125 0.16 25.17 -0.61
CA VAL A 125 -0.64 25.90 -1.58
C VAL A 125 -1.18 27.12 -0.82
N ASN A 126 -0.59 28.29 -1.03
CA ASN A 126 -1.24 29.54 -0.62
C ASN A 126 -2.47 29.69 -1.52
N ILE A 127 -3.65 29.60 -0.90
CA ILE A 127 -4.93 30.10 -1.42
C ILE A 127 -5.04 31.56 -0.97
#